data_AF-A0A849X426-F1
#
_entry.id   AF-A0A849X426-F1
#
_cell.length_a   1.000
_cell.length_b   1.000
_cell.length_c   1.000
_cell.angle_alpha   90.00
_cell.angle_beta   90.00
_cell.angle_gamma   90.00
#
_symmetry.space_group_name_H-M   'P 1'
#
loop_
_entity.id
_entity.type
_entity.pdbx_description
1 polymer ?
#
loop_
_entity_poly.entity_id
_entity_poly.type
_entity_poly.pdbx_seq_one_letter_code
_entity_poly.pdbx_strand_id
1 'polypeptide(L)' 'MSSFNKTSTPETAQPDKNNDFSPENQRLSVLVEVAEILGQENDFHEILRVVANKAASLLSAEIALIMMINPLTR' A
#
# COMPACT_ATOMS: atom_id res chain seq x y z
N MET A 1 -29.39 34.13 -42.85
CA MET A 1 -30.29 33.99 -41.69
C MET A 1 -29.70 32.87 -40.83
N SER A 2 -28.93 33.21 -39.79
CA SER A 2 -29.41 33.46 -38.41
C SER A 2 -29.83 32.13 -37.77
N SER A 3 -29.30 31.62 -36.64
CA SER A 3 -28.54 32.16 -35.51
C SER A 3 -27.90 30.97 -34.75
N PHE A 4 -26.64 31.01 -34.31
CA PHE A 4 -26.13 31.36 -32.97
C PHE A 4 -26.69 30.63 -31.73
N ASN A 5 -25.73 30.26 -30.86
CA ASN A 5 -25.75 29.96 -29.42
C ASN A 5 -25.72 28.46 -29.04
N LYS A 6 -24.85 27.97 -28.15
CA LYS A 6 -24.26 28.56 -26.93
C LYS A 6 -22.90 27.93 -26.60
N THR A 7 -21.99 28.75 -26.10
CA THR A 7 -20.86 28.37 -25.23
C THR A 7 -21.37 27.94 -23.85
N SER A 8 -20.82 26.87 -23.28
CA SER A 8 -20.73 26.49 -21.84
C SER A 8 -20.40 24.98 -21.83
N THR A 9 -19.31 24.48 -21.26
CA THR A 9 -18.70 24.72 -19.95
C THR A 9 -17.28 24.12 -20.02
N PRO A 10 -16.27 24.61 -19.27
CA PRO A 10 -15.03 23.86 -19.08
C PRO A 10 -15.41 22.48 -18.56
N GLU A 11 -14.99 21.45 -19.28
CA GLU A 11 -14.99 20.08 -18.83
C GLU A 11 -14.22 20.06 -17.51
N THR A 12 -14.97 20.16 -16.41
CA THR A 12 -14.49 19.86 -15.09
C THR A 12 -13.94 18.46 -15.24
N ALA A 13 -12.62 18.33 -15.31
CA ALA A 13 -11.92 17.07 -15.14
C ALA A 13 -12.34 16.56 -13.77
N GLN A 14 -13.46 15.84 -13.75
CA GLN A 14 -13.87 15.04 -12.63
C GLN A 14 -12.70 14.09 -12.41
N PRO A 15 -12.13 14.01 -11.19
CA PRO A 15 -11.13 13.01 -10.93
C PRO A 15 -11.79 11.68 -11.26
N ASP A 16 -11.25 10.98 -12.26
CA ASP A 16 -11.70 9.68 -12.72
C ASP A 16 -11.88 8.79 -11.49
N LYS A 17 -13.12 8.61 -11.03
CA LYS A 17 -13.47 7.76 -9.86
C LYS A 17 -13.38 6.27 -10.21
N ASN A 18 -12.53 5.92 -11.17
CA ASN A 18 -12.41 4.60 -11.74
C ASN A 18 -11.09 3.90 -11.35
N ASN A 19 -10.28 4.49 -10.47
CA ASN A 19 -8.94 3.98 -10.19
C ASN A 19 -8.78 3.32 -8.80
N ASP A 20 -9.84 2.72 -8.26
CA ASP A 20 -9.85 2.27 -6.86
C ASP A 20 -9.54 0.78 -6.64
N PHE A 21 -9.18 0.02 -7.69
CA PHE A 21 -8.89 -1.41 -7.57
C PHE A 21 -7.71 -1.87 -8.43
N SER A 22 -6.72 -1.00 -8.67
CA SER A 22 -5.48 -1.48 -9.26
C SER A 22 -4.78 -2.45 -8.27
N PRO A 23 -4.21 -3.57 -8.72
CA PRO A 23 -3.44 -4.47 -7.86
C PRO A 23 -2.29 -3.77 -7.12
N GLU A 24 -1.78 -2.67 -7.70
CA GLU A 24 -0.75 -1.82 -7.09
C GLU A 24 -1.28 -1.06 -5.87
N ASN A 25 -2.50 -0.50 -5.95
CA ASN A 25 -3.14 0.17 -4.82
C ASN A 25 -3.42 -0.80 -3.67
N GLN A 26 -3.78 -2.04 -3.98
CA GLN A 26 -3.99 -3.07 -2.97
C GLN A 26 -2.68 -3.46 -2.26
N ARG A 27 -1.58 -3.64 -2.98
CA ARG A 27 -0.26 -3.93 -2.39
C ARG A 27 0.24 -2.79 -1.52
N LEU A 28 0.05 -1.55 -1.98
CA LEU A 28 0.40 -0.36 -1.21
C LEU A 28 -0.42 -0.25 0.07
N SER A 29 -1.74 -0.50 0.00
CA SER A 29 -2.62 -0.49 1.17
C SER A 29 -2.17 -1.50 2.22
N VAL A 30 -1.80 -2.72 1.81
CA VAL A 30 -1.28 -3.72 2.76
C VAL A 30 0.06 -3.30 3.36
N LEU A 31 0.94 -2.66 2.57
CA LEU A 31 2.22 -2.17 3.09
C LEU A 31 2.03 -1.03 4.11
N VAL A 32 1.08 -0.12 3.86
CA VAL A 32 0.71 0.94 4.80
C VAL A 32 0.15 0.36 6.10
N GLU A 33 -0.77 -0.61 6.02
CA GLU A 33 -1.29 -1.30 7.21
C GLU A 33 -0.17 -1.93 8.05
N VAL A 34 0.79 -2.60 7.40
CA VAL A 34 1.95 -3.18 8.09
C VAL A 34 2.80 -2.09 8.75
N ALA A 35 3.06 -0.98 8.06
CA ALA A 35 3.84 0.13 8.60
C ALA A 35 3.19 0.77 9.83
N GLU A 36 1.86 0.92 9.83
CA GLU A 36 1.10 1.45 10.98
C GLU A 36 1.22 0.55 12.22
N ILE A 37 1.07 -0.77 12.04
CA ILE A 37 1.24 -1.74 13.13
C ILE A 37 2.66 -1.65 13.69
N LEU A 38 3.67 -1.69 12.81
CA LEU A 38 5.07 -1.63 13.25
C LEU A 38 5.46 -0.30 13.89
N GLY A 39 4.81 0.80 13.53
CA GLY A 39 5.05 2.11 14.14
C GLY A 39 4.54 2.23 15.58
N GLN A 40 3.65 1.33 16.02
CA GLN A 40 3.09 1.32 17.38
C GLN A 40 3.77 0.28 18.29
N GLU A 41 4.39 -0.74 17.71
CA GLU A 41 5.06 -1.82 18.44
C GLU A 41 6.48 -1.40 18.87
N ASN A 42 6.79 -1.59 20.15
CA ASN A 42 8.11 -1.33 20.73
C ASN A 42 8.82 -2.60 21.19
N ASP A 43 8.11 -3.74 21.22
CA ASP A 43 8.70 -5.03 21.55
C ASP A 43 9.38 -5.63 20.31
N PHE A 44 10.69 -5.85 20.40
CA PHE A 44 11.49 -6.38 19.31
C PHE A 44 11.02 -7.77 18.84
N HIS A 45 10.67 -8.67 19.75
CA HIS A 45 10.20 -10.01 19.39
C HIS A 45 8.83 -9.94 18.71
N GLU A 46 7.97 -9.05 19.17
CA GLU A 46 6.67 -8.83 18.56
C GLU A 46 6.79 -8.24 17.15
N ILE A 47 7.68 -7.28 16.95
CA ILE A 47 8.02 -6.74 15.63
C ILE A 47 8.44 -7.88 14.68
N LEU A 48 9.34 -8.76 15.11
CA LEU A 48 9.75 -9.91 14.29
C LEU A 48 8.59 -10.85 13.97
N ARG A 49 7.74 -11.14 14.95
CA ARG A 49 6.55 -12.00 14.78
C ARG A 49 5.59 -11.41 13.76
N VAL A 50 5.29 -10.12 13.85
CA VAL A 50 4.39 -9.41 12.92
C VAL A 50 4.97 -9.40 11.52
N VAL A 51 6.24 -9.03 11.36
CA VAL A 51 6.91 -8.99 10.05
C VAL A 51 6.90 -10.35 9.38
N ALA A 52 7.28 -11.42 10.10
CA ALA A 52 7.29 -12.78 9.54
C ALA A 52 5.89 -13.23 9.09
N ASN A 53 4.87 -13.03 9.92
CA ASN A 53 3.50 -13.44 9.60
C ASN A 53 2.92 -12.64 8.43
N LYS A 54 3.13 -11.32 8.39
CA LYS A 54 2.65 -10.46 7.30
C LYS A 54 3.38 -10.78 5.99
N ALA A 55 4.69 -11.06 6.03
CA ALA A 55 5.45 -11.49 4.86
C ALA A 55 4.97 -12.84 4.32
N ALA A 56 4.74 -13.84 5.18
CA ALA A 56 4.20 -15.13 4.76
C ALA A 56 2.84 -14.98 4.07
N SER A 57 1.94 -14.19 4.66
CA SER A 57 0.62 -13.88 4.08
C SER A 57 0.73 -13.17 2.72
N LEU A 58 1.55 -12.12 2.64
CA LEU A 58 1.77 -11.35 1.41
C LEU A 58 2.33 -12.20 0.26
N LEU A 59 3.20 -13.15 0.58
CA LEU A 59 3.85 -14.02 -0.40
C LEU A 59 3.10 -15.33 -0.64
N SER A 60 1.95 -15.53 0.01
CA SER A 60 1.19 -16.80 -0.04
C SER A 60 2.06 -18.01 0.30
N ALA A 61 2.94 -17.87 1.28
CA ALA A 61 3.85 -18.89 1.76
C ALA A 61 3.36 -19.48 3.08
N GLU A 62 3.64 -20.76 3.32
CA GLU A 62 3.31 -21.44 4.58
C GLU A 62 4.14 -20.91 5.75
N ILE A 63 5.42 -20.60 5.50
CA ILE A 63 6.39 -20.18 6.53
C ILE A 63 7.26 -19.04 5.96
N ALA A 64 7.57 -18.06 6.80
CA ALA A 64 8.60 -17.06 6.54
C ALA A 64 9.60 -17.00 7.71
N LEU A 65 10.88 -16.80 7.40
CA LEU A 65 11.98 -16.72 8.36
C LEU A 65 12.68 -15.37 8.24
N ILE A 66 13.04 -14.77 9.37
CA ILE A 66 13.85 -13.55 9.41
C ILE A 66 15.28 -13.94 9.81
N MET A 67 16.24 -13.60 8.96
CA MET A 67 17.66 -13.72 9.28
C MET A 67 18.21 -12.37 9.71
N MET A 68 18.74 -12.31 10.93
CA MET A 68 19.42 -11.12 11.43
C MET A 68 20.86 -11.09 10.90
N ILE A 69 21.29 -9.94 10.39
CA ILE A 69 22.69 -9.70 10.04
C ILE A 69 23.37 -9.06 11.24
N ASN A 70 24.44 -9.68 11.76
CA ASN A 70 25.30 -9.06 12.75
C ASN A 70 26.30 -8.13 12.04
N PRO A 71 26.22 -6.80 12.24
CA PRO A 71 27.14 -5.86 11.59
C PRO A 71 28.57 -5.95 12.14
N LEU A 72 28.77 -6.50 13.35
CA LEU A 72 30.08 -6.61 13.99
C LEU A 72 30.94 -7.75 13.42
N THR A 73 30.34 -8.63 12.62
CA THR A 73 31.01 -9.80 12.03
C THR A 73 31.12 -9.67 10.51
N ARG A 74 30.99 -8.46 9.96
CA ARG A 74 31.27 -8.13 8.55
C ARG A 74 32.53 -7.30 8.42
#